data_AF-A0A168G4V4-F1
#
_entry.id   AF-A0A168G4V4-F1
#
_cell.length_a   1.000
_cell.length_b   1.000
_cell.length_c   1.000
_cell.angle_alpha   90.00
_cell.angle_beta   90.00
_cell.angle_gamma   90.00
#
_symmetry.space_group_name_H-M   'P 1'
#
loop_
_entity.id
_entity.type
_entity.pdbx_description
1 polymer ?
#
loop_
_entity_poly.entity_id
_entity_poly.type
_entity_poly.pdbx_seq_one_letter_code
_entity_poly.pdbx_strand_id
1 'polypeptide(L)'
;MNVISSAKETLSPAAVGAKATAPLLHFAIELESSTATRKPIDPSDLEHYTLRANDPSKFPVGALDQDTAHQLESVGRRLWNTFLRKQNCTVQTHSQSSQHQFYLRARLFGYLLLGIGLLGRPDANADQSAPYLTRLGLALSKVCINQSDLESARIALQKVTEYLPSSLCETALGNGDGPASSHADYASYYVLRIALSWKDDRLDLAEHMYSKATQHTPYIDTGTRTTLVHVLMHIGNSFSFKSNLAAAVPWFRRAAADSSVTLQERNTMNTEHLILHEQTRLTALSSLVRCLAGLKSRESLEEADHVVTLAQEEFGERRVEVLEMLVLVQTADGKAGDALTELLAVLLP
;
A
#
# COMPACT_ATOMS: atom_id res chain seq x y z
N MET A 1 17.13 -25.40 -56.67
CA MET A 1 16.96 -24.37 -55.61
C MET A 1 15.48 -24.37 -55.21
N ASN A 2 15.12 -25.10 -54.17
CA ASN A 2 13.77 -25.04 -53.57
C ASN A 2 13.91 -24.33 -52.22
N VAL A 3 13.33 -23.14 -52.12
CA VAL A 3 13.21 -22.40 -50.87
C VAL A 3 11.93 -22.86 -50.20
N ILE A 4 12.07 -23.65 -49.12
CA ILE A 4 10.96 -23.99 -48.23
C ILE A 4 10.70 -22.74 -47.37
N SER A 5 9.64 -22.00 -47.68
CA SER A 5 9.11 -20.95 -46.82
C SER A 5 8.34 -21.61 -45.68
N SER A 6 8.93 -21.60 -44.48
CA SER A 6 8.25 -21.96 -43.24
C SER A 6 7.32 -20.81 -42.85
N ALA A 7 6.05 -20.92 -43.24
CA ALA A 7 5.00 -20.08 -42.68
C ALA A 7 4.77 -20.53 -41.22
N LYS A 8 5.29 -19.77 -40.26
CA LYS A 8 4.79 -19.83 -38.87
C LYS A 8 3.35 -19.34 -38.89
N GLU A 9 2.40 -20.27 -38.79
CA GLU A 9 1.00 -19.93 -38.53
C GLU A 9 0.92 -19.15 -37.20
N THR A 10 0.75 -17.84 -37.30
CA THR A 10 0.39 -16.98 -36.18
C THR A 10 -1.07 -17.25 -35.82
N LEU A 11 -1.29 -17.98 -34.73
CA LEU A 11 -2.62 -18.21 -34.16
C LEU A 11 -3.36 -16.89 -33.90
N SER A 12 -4.67 -16.87 -34.13
CA SER A 12 -5.50 -15.70 -33.84
C SER A 12 -5.52 -15.40 -32.33
N PRO A 13 -5.66 -14.12 -31.91
CA PRO A 13 -5.69 -13.74 -30.48
C PRO A 13 -6.71 -14.53 -29.65
N ALA A 14 -7.86 -14.85 -30.24
CA ALA A 14 -8.89 -15.67 -29.60
C ALA A 14 -8.46 -17.14 -29.40
N ALA A 15 -7.77 -17.73 -30.38
CA ALA A 15 -7.25 -19.10 -30.25
C ALA A 15 -6.09 -19.19 -29.22
N VAL A 16 -5.29 -18.13 -29.10
CA VAL A 16 -4.26 -18.01 -28.05
C VAL A 16 -4.90 -17.92 -26.66
N GLY A 17 -5.92 -17.08 -26.50
CA GLY A 17 -6.68 -16.93 -25.26
C GLY A 17 -7.32 -18.25 -24.81
N ALA A 18 -8.12 -18.89 -25.66
CA ALA A 18 -8.84 -20.12 -25.32
C ALA A 18 -7.91 -21.29 -24.91
N LYS A 19 -6.74 -21.42 -25.56
CA LYS A 19 -5.76 -22.46 -25.21
C LYS A 19 -5.04 -22.17 -23.88
N ALA A 20 -4.91 -20.89 -23.53
CA ALA A 20 -4.24 -20.46 -22.31
C ALA A 20 -5.15 -20.53 -21.06
N THR A 21 -6.47 -20.40 -21.22
CA THR A 21 -7.44 -20.36 -20.12
C THR A 21 -7.82 -21.73 -19.55
N ALA A 22 -7.90 -22.78 -20.37
CA ALA A 22 -8.36 -24.10 -19.90
C ALA A 22 -7.52 -24.68 -18.73
N PRO A 23 -6.17 -24.64 -18.75
CA PRO A 23 -5.36 -25.10 -17.61
C PRO A 23 -5.56 -24.23 -16.35
N LEU A 24 -5.76 -22.93 -16.52
CA LEU A 24 -6.01 -22.01 -15.40
C LEU A 24 -7.34 -22.32 -14.73
N LEU A 25 -8.38 -22.55 -15.51
CA LEU A 25 -9.71 -22.88 -15.00
C LEU A 25 -9.71 -24.23 -14.28
N HIS A 26 -9.06 -25.25 -14.86
CA HIS A 26 -8.92 -26.55 -14.21
C HIS A 26 -8.23 -26.43 -12.85
N PHE A 27 -7.08 -25.74 -12.81
CA PHE A 27 -6.36 -25.52 -11.55
C PHE A 27 -7.18 -24.67 -10.56
N ALA A 28 -7.91 -23.67 -11.02
CA ALA A 28 -8.77 -22.84 -10.16
C ALA A 28 -9.88 -23.66 -9.49
N ILE A 29 -10.50 -24.58 -10.22
CA ILE A 29 -11.53 -25.49 -9.68
C ILE A 29 -10.89 -26.47 -8.68
N GLU A 30 -9.71 -27.02 -8.99
CA GLU A 30 -8.98 -27.87 -8.04
C GLU A 30 -8.63 -27.09 -6.76
N LEU A 31 -8.11 -25.86 -6.89
CA LEU A 31 -7.80 -24.97 -5.78
C LEU A 31 -9.03 -24.66 -4.93
N GLU A 32 -10.17 -24.37 -5.55
CA GLU A 32 -11.43 -24.18 -4.83
C GLU A 32 -11.83 -25.46 -4.08
N SER A 33 -11.81 -26.62 -4.74
CA SER A 33 -12.21 -27.90 -4.14
C SER A 33 -11.30 -28.33 -2.99
N SER A 34 -10.02 -28.00 -3.04
CA SER A 34 -9.03 -28.30 -1.99
C SER A 34 -9.40 -27.63 -0.66
N THR A 35 -10.08 -26.48 -0.73
CA THR A 35 -10.50 -25.75 0.48
C THR A 35 -11.59 -26.47 1.26
N ALA A 36 -12.41 -27.29 0.59
CA ALA A 36 -13.47 -28.09 1.18
C ALA A 36 -12.99 -29.50 1.57
N THR A 37 -12.14 -30.11 0.74
CA THR A 37 -11.68 -31.50 0.90
C THR A 37 -10.44 -31.65 1.79
N ARG A 38 -9.81 -30.54 2.20
CA ARG A 38 -8.52 -30.49 2.94
C ARG A 38 -7.36 -31.22 2.24
N LYS A 39 -7.47 -31.50 0.94
CA LYS A 39 -6.36 -31.99 0.13
C LYS A 39 -5.32 -30.85 0.01
N PRO A 40 -4.05 -31.06 0.39
CA PRO A 40 -3.04 -30.02 0.25
C PRO A 40 -2.74 -29.77 -1.23
N ILE A 41 -2.60 -28.50 -1.61
CA ILE A 41 -2.08 -28.09 -2.90
C ILE A 41 -0.63 -27.68 -2.73
N ASP A 42 0.20 -28.10 -3.68
CA ASP A 42 1.61 -27.72 -3.71
C ASP A 42 1.75 -26.20 -3.93
N PRO A 43 2.43 -25.46 -3.04
CA PRO A 43 2.74 -24.05 -3.25
C PRO A 43 3.43 -23.75 -4.58
N SER A 44 4.23 -24.69 -5.12
CA SER A 44 4.90 -24.54 -6.41
C SER A 44 3.92 -24.57 -7.59
N ASP A 45 2.85 -25.37 -7.52
CA ASP A 45 1.80 -25.37 -8.54
C ASP A 45 1.06 -24.02 -8.54
N LEU A 46 0.71 -23.52 -7.36
CA LEU A 46 0.07 -22.21 -7.21
C LEU A 46 0.94 -21.09 -7.79
N GLU A 47 2.24 -21.12 -7.54
CA GLU A 47 3.19 -20.17 -8.11
C GLU A 47 3.25 -20.27 -9.64
N HIS A 48 3.38 -21.48 -10.17
CA HIS A 48 3.39 -21.74 -11.61
C HIS A 48 2.16 -21.16 -12.32
N TYR A 49 0.96 -21.44 -11.81
CA TYR A 49 -0.28 -20.95 -12.41
C TYR A 49 -0.50 -19.45 -12.19
N THR A 50 -0.01 -18.89 -11.08
CA THR A 50 -0.02 -17.43 -10.84
C THR A 50 0.83 -16.70 -11.87
N LEU A 51 2.06 -17.15 -12.11
CA LEU A 51 2.93 -16.56 -13.12
C LEU A 51 2.34 -16.72 -14.53
N ARG A 52 1.71 -17.86 -14.82
CA ARG A 52 1.01 -18.10 -16.09
C ARG A 52 -0.16 -17.15 -16.30
N ALA A 53 -0.94 -16.85 -15.25
CA ALA A 53 -2.05 -15.91 -15.30
C ALA A 53 -1.58 -14.45 -15.42
N ASN A 54 -0.37 -14.14 -14.94
CA ASN A 54 0.19 -12.79 -15.03
C ASN A 54 0.74 -12.43 -16.42
N ASP A 55 0.87 -13.39 -17.33
CA ASP A 55 1.47 -13.19 -18.66
C ASP A 55 0.53 -12.42 -19.61
N PRO A 56 0.82 -11.14 -19.93
CA PRO A 56 -0.07 -10.31 -20.73
C PRO A 56 -0.17 -10.78 -22.19
N SER A 57 0.84 -11.50 -22.69
CA SER A 57 0.83 -12.00 -24.08
C SER A 57 -0.21 -13.09 -24.32
N LYS A 58 -0.66 -13.74 -23.24
CA LYS A 58 -1.61 -14.86 -23.30
C LYS A 58 -3.07 -14.43 -23.23
N PHE A 59 -3.36 -13.24 -22.71
CA PHE A 59 -4.71 -12.78 -22.44
C PHE A 59 -4.94 -11.34 -22.92
N PRO A 60 -4.94 -11.11 -24.25
CA PRO A 60 -5.30 -9.80 -24.78
C PRO A 60 -6.75 -9.42 -24.42
N VAL A 61 -6.98 -8.13 -24.19
CA VAL A 61 -8.30 -7.55 -23.87
C VAL A 61 -9.31 -7.90 -24.98
N GLY A 62 -10.52 -8.30 -24.58
CA GLY A 62 -11.60 -8.64 -25.52
C GLY A 62 -11.37 -9.91 -26.34
N ALA A 63 -10.33 -10.70 -26.06
CA ALA A 63 -9.98 -11.88 -26.87
C ALA A 63 -10.62 -13.19 -26.40
N LEU A 64 -11.40 -13.18 -25.32
CA LEU A 64 -12.04 -14.39 -24.79
C LEU A 64 -13.49 -14.51 -25.25
N ASP A 65 -13.95 -15.74 -25.43
CA ASP A 65 -15.37 -16.01 -25.57
C ASP A 65 -16.11 -15.66 -24.26
N GLN A 66 -17.38 -15.29 -24.41
CA GLN A 66 -18.21 -14.78 -23.31
C GLN A 66 -18.31 -15.79 -22.15
N ASP A 67 -18.47 -17.07 -22.45
CA ASP A 67 -18.65 -18.14 -21.45
C ASP A 67 -17.37 -18.37 -20.64
N THR A 68 -16.22 -18.50 -21.32
CA THR A 68 -14.91 -18.65 -20.66
C THR A 68 -14.59 -17.44 -19.79
N ALA A 69 -14.85 -16.23 -20.30
CA ALA A 69 -14.65 -15.01 -19.53
C ALA A 69 -15.57 -14.94 -18.28
N HIS A 70 -16.82 -15.42 -18.37
CA HIS A 70 -17.72 -15.57 -17.22
C HIS A 70 -17.23 -16.61 -16.21
N GLN A 71 -16.74 -17.75 -16.66
CA GLN A 71 -16.23 -18.79 -15.77
C GLN A 71 -14.99 -18.30 -15.00
N LEU A 72 -14.06 -17.60 -15.67
CA LEU A 72 -12.87 -17.02 -15.04
C LEU A 72 -13.21 -15.92 -14.04
N GLU A 73 -14.10 -15.00 -14.40
CA GLU A 73 -14.58 -13.97 -13.45
C GLU A 73 -15.19 -14.63 -12.21
N SER A 74 -16.08 -15.61 -12.43
CA SER A 74 -16.82 -16.27 -11.37
C SER A 74 -15.90 -17.06 -10.43
N VAL A 75 -14.99 -17.89 -10.98
CA VAL A 75 -14.05 -18.68 -10.17
C VAL A 75 -13.03 -17.76 -9.47
N GLY A 76 -12.53 -16.73 -10.15
CA GLY A 76 -11.60 -15.76 -9.58
C GLY A 76 -12.20 -15.02 -8.38
N ARG A 77 -13.46 -14.57 -8.50
CA ARG A 77 -14.19 -13.93 -7.40
C ARG A 77 -14.42 -14.89 -6.22
N ARG A 78 -14.77 -16.15 -6.48
CA ARG A 78 -14.96 -17.14 -5.41
C ARG A 78 -13.65 -17.45 -4.69
N LEU A 79 -12.55 -17.68 -5.43
CA LEU A 79 -11.22 -17.87 -4.85
C LEU A 79 -10.80 -16.69 -3.99
N TRP A 80 -10.92 -15.47 -4.51
CA TRP A 80 -10.63 -14.25 -3.76
C TRP A 80 -11.39 -14.21 -2.42
N ASN A 81 -12.70 -14.41 -2.45
CA ASN A 81 -13.55 -14.35 -1.25
C ASN A 81 -13.24 -15.47 -0.26
N THR A 82 -13.00 -16.69 -0.75
CA THR A 82 -12.69 -17.85 0.09
C THR A 82 -11.37 -17.65 0.83
N PHE A 83 -10.31 -17.25 0.13
CA PHE A 83 -9.00 -17.04 0.75
C PHE A 83 -8.94 -15.76 1.60
N LEU A 84 -9.71 -14.73 1.27
CA LEU A 84 -9.91 -13.57 2.15
C LEU A 84 -10.52 -13.98 3.50
N ARG A 85 -11.59 -14.80 3.49
CA ARG A 85 -12.21 -15.29 4.74
C ARG A 85 -11.23 -16.15 5.53
N LYS A 86 -10.52 -17.08 4.88
CA LYS A 86 -9.52 -17.93 5.56
C LYS A 86 -8.40 -17.11 6.21
N GLN A 87 -7.93 -16.08 5.53
CA GLN A 87 -6.92 -15.16 6.08
C GLN A 87 -7.42 -14.39 7.30
N ASN A 88 -8.70 -14.00 7.34
CA ASN A 88 -9.27 -13.28 8.49
C ASN A 88 -9.59 -14.22 9.68
N CYS A 89 -9.75 -15.52 9.44
CA CYS A 89 -10.01 -16.52 10.49
C CYS A 89 -8.74 -17.07 11.15
N THR A 90 -7.57 -16.93 10.53
CA THR A 90 -6.30 -17.33 11.14
C THR A 90 -5.87 -16.32 12.19
N VAL A 91 -5.96 -16.69 13.46
CA VAL A 91 -5.39 -15.93 14.58
C VAL A 91 -3.87 -15.96 14.42
N GLN A 92 -3.25 -14.79 14.31
CA GLN A 92 -1.81 -14.62 14.11
C GLN A 92 -1.02 -15.34 15.22
N THR A 93 -0.58 -16.55 14.93
CA THR A 93 0.36 -17.32 15.73
C THR A 93 1.62 -17.51 14.88
N HIS A 94 2.81 -17.41 15.49
CA HIS A 94 4.09 -17.44 14.75
C HIS A 94 4.29 -18.70 13.90
N SER A 95 3.57 -19.79 14.17
CA SER A 95 3.61 -21.04 13.41
C SER A 95 2.81 -21.03 12.09
N GLN A 96 2.05 -19.97 11.77
CA GLN A 96 1.15 -19.91 10.60
C GLN A 96 1.65 -19.02 9.45
N SER A 97 2.91 -18.58 9.47
CA SER A 97 3.47 -17.67 8.44
C SER A 97 3.38 -18.25 7.02
N SER A 98 3.69 -19.53 6.83
CA SER A 98 3.62 -20.20 5.53
C SER A 98 2.19 -20.34 5.00
N GLN A 99 1.22 -20.59 5.88
CA GLN A 99 -0.19 -20.66 5.51
C GLN A 99 -0.74 -19.29 5.09
N HIS A 100 -0.34 -18.23 5.79
CA HIS A 100 -0.70 -16.87 5.42
C HIS A 100 -0.16 -16.48 4.03
N GLN A 101 1.11 -16.81 3.74
CA GLN A 101 1.71 -16.59 2.42
C GLN A 101 0.96 -17.37 1.33
N PHE A 102 0.59 -18.62 1.60
CA PHE A 102 -0.21 -19.41 0.66
C PHE A 102 -1.57 -18.74 0.38
N TYR A 103 -2.27 -18.25 1.40
CA TYR A 103 -3.55 -17.56 1.21
C TYR A 103 -3.40 -16.26 0.42
N LEU A 104 -2.34 -15.49 0.64
CA LEU A 104 -2.06 -14.30 -0.15
C LEU A 104 -1.82 -14.62 -1.62
N ARG A 105 -0.98 -15.61 -1.91
CA ARG A 105 -0.74 -16.06 -3.29
C ARG A 105 -2.01 -16.57 -3.95
N ALA A 106 -2.85 -17.31 -3.23
CA ALA A 106 -4.13 -17.79 -3.75
C ALA A 106 -5.12 -16.63 -4.02
N ARG A 107 -5.10 -15.58 -3.18
CA ARG A 107 -5.85 -14.34 -3.44
C ARG A 107 -5.32 -13.60 -4.66
N LEU A 108 -4.00 -13.51 -4.84
CA LEU A 108 -3.39 -12.94 -6.04
C LEU A 108 -3.81 -13.72 -7.29
N PHE A 109 -3.75 -15.04 -7.25
CA PHE A 109 -4.22 -15.88 -8.35
C PHE A 109 -5.69 -15.60 -8.69
N GLY A 110 -6.57 -15.58 -7.69
CA GLY A 110 -7.98 -15.23 -7.87
C GLY A 110 -8.19 -13.82 -8.45
N TYR A 111 -7.38 -12.84 -8.02
CA TYR A 111 -7.37 -11.48 -8.56
C TYR A 111 -6.98 -11.44 -10.05
N LEU A 112 -5.95 -12.19 -10.45
CA LEU A 112 -5.52 -12.27 -11.85
C LEU A 112 -6.59 -12.90 -12.74
N LEU A 113 -7.20 -14.01 -12.31
CA LEU A 113 -8.30 -14.65 -13.05
C LEU A 113 -9.51 -13.73 -13.19
N LEU A 114 -9.82 -12.97 -12.13
CA LEU A 114 -10.89 -11.98 -12.13
C LEU A 114 -10.61 -10.87 -13.15
N GLY A 115 -9.36 -10.37 -13.22
CA GLY A 115 -8.93 -9.41 -14.23
C GLY A 115 -9.06 -9.94 -15.65
N ILE A 116 -8.56 -11.16 -15.91
CA ILE A 116 -8.68 -11.84 -17.21
C ILE A 116 -10.15 -11.99 -17.61
N GLY A 117 -11.01 -12.43 -16.70
CA GLY A 117 -12.44 -12.65 -16.98
C GLY A 117 -13.23 -11.35 -17.21
N LEU A 118 -12.93 -10.28 -16.47
CA LEU A 118 -13.62 -8.99 -16.62
C LEU A 118 -13.17 -8.23 -17.86
N LEU A 119 -11.87 -8.20 -18.15
CA LEU A 119 -11.32 -7.46 -19.30
C LEU A 119 -11.26 -8.29 -20.58
N GLY A 120 -11.40 -9.61 -20.48
CA GLY A 120 -11.40 -10.51 -21.63
C GLY A 120 -12.67 -10.48 -22.47
N ARG A 121 -13.77 -9.86 -21.99
CA ARG A 121 -15.04 -9.82 -22.73
C ARG A 121 -15.05 -8.70 -23.77
N PRO A 122 -15.64 -8.94 -24.97
CA PRO A 122 -15.85 -7.90 -25.98
C PRO A 122 -16.77 -6.78 -25.48
N ASP A 123 -17.83 -7.14 -24.75
CA ASP A 123 -18.88 -6.22 -24.27
C ASP A 123 -18.70 -5.84 -22.78
N ALA A 124 -17.49 -5.98 -22.24
CA ALA A 124 -17.24 -5.62 -20.84
C ALA A 124 -17.58 -4.16 -20.59
N ASN A 125 -18.24 -3.87 -19.46
CA ASN A 125 -18.28 -2.53 -18.86
C ASN A 125 -16.86 -2.17 -18.36
N ALA A 126 -15.95 -1.90 -19.30
CA ALA A 126 -14.55 -1.56 -19.04
C ALA A 126 -14.46 -0.37 -18.07
N ASP A 127 -15.36 0.60 -18.23
CA ASP A 127 -15.49 1.81 -17.41
C ASP A 127 -15.75 1.52 -15.93
N GLN A 128 -16.37 0.39 -15.59
CA GLN A 128 -16.61 -0.03 -14.20
C GLN A 128 -15.62 -1.10 -13.73
N SER A 129 -15.12 -1.92 -14.65
CA SER A 129 -14.23 -3.05 -14.35
C SER A 129 -12.84 -2.59 -13.95
N ALA A 130 -12.26 -1.61 -14.65
CA ALA A 130 -10.91 -1.13 -14.35
C ALA A 130 -10.82 -0.44 -12.97
N PRO A 131 -11.71 0.52 -12.58
CA PRO A 131 -11.66 1.11 -11.24
C PRO A 131 -11.90 0.09 -10.12
N TYR A 132 -12.75 -0.92 -10.37
CA TYR A 132 -12.96 -2.02 -9.41
C TYR A 132 -11.67 -2.84 -9.23
N LEU A 133 -11.02 -3.25 -10.31
CA LEU A 133 -9.77 -4.01 -10.28
C LEU A 133 -8.59 -3.21 -9.70
N THR A 134 -8.57 -1.90 -9.92
CA THR A 134 -7.62 -0.96 -9.30
C THR A 134 -7.74 -1.01 -7.78
N ARG A 135 -8.93 -0.71 -7.23
CA ARG A 135 -9.16 -0.73 -5.77
C ARG A 135 -8.87 -2.10 -5.15
N LEU A 136 -9.24 -3.17 -5.85
CA LEU A 136 -9.01 -4.53 -5.39
C LEU A 136 -7.50 -4.86 -5.35
N GLY A 137 -6.75 -4.45 -6.37
CA GLY A 137 -5.30 -4.61 -6.44
C GLY A 137 -4.56 -3.78 -5.39
N LEU A 138 -5.00 -2.54 -5.13
CA LEU A 138 -4.47 -1.69 -4.06
C LEU A 138 -4.69 -2.34 -2.68
N ALA A 139 -5.89 -2.86 -2.42
CA ALA A 139 -6.19 -3.55 -1.17
C ALA A 139 -5.34 -4.83 -1.01
N LEU A 140 -5.16 -5.63 -2.08
CA LEU A 140 -4.28 -6.80 -2.06
C LEU A 140 -2.84 -6.39 -1.74
N SER A 141 -2.32 -5.41 -2.46
CA SER A 141 -0.94 -4.93 -2.34
C SER A 141 -0.62 -4.45 -0.94
N LYS A 142 -1.54 -3.69 -0.31
CA LYS A 142 -1.41 -3.24 1.08
C LYS A 142 -1.21 -4.40 2.05
N VAL A 143 -2.03 -5.45 1.92
CA VAL A 143 -1.92 -6.62 2.80
C VAL A 143 -0.66 -7.42 2.51
N CYS A 144 -0.28 -7.60 1.24
CA CYS A 144 0.96 -8.28 0.86
C CYS A 144 2.20 -7.56 1.42
N ILE A 145 2.28 -6.23 1.33
CA ILE A 145 3.37 -5.43 1.90
C ILE A 145 3.44 -5.60 3.43
N ASN A 146 2.30 -5.51 4.12
CA ASN A 146 2.25 -5.67 5.57
C ASN A 146 2.69 -7.07 6.03
N GLN A 147 2.44 -8.10 5.21
CA GLN A 147 2.83 -9.49 5.48
C GLN A 147 4.18 -9.87 4.86
N SER A 148 4.92 -8.91 4.30
CA SER A 148 6.23 -9.11 3.65
C SER A 148 6.23 -10.07 2.45
N ASP A 149 5.08 -10.27 1.78
CA ASP A 149 4.99 -10.94 0.49
C ASP A 149 5.17 -9.93 -0.65
N LEU A 150 6.41 -9.46 -0.81
CA LEU A 150 6.74 -8.35 -1.71
C LEU A 150 6.53 -8.70 -3.19
N GLU A 151 6.73 -9.97 -3.57
CA GLU A 151 6.53 -10.42 -4.94
C GLU A 151 5.05 -10.36 -5.34
N SER A 152 4.15 -10.82 -4.47
CA SER A 152 2.71 -10.68 -4.74
C SER A 152 2.28 -9.22 -4.80
N ALA A 153 2.83 -8.36 -3.94
CA ALA A 153 2.58 -6.92 -3.98
C ALA A 153 3.07 -6.29 -5.30
N ARG A 154 4.23 -6.70 -5.79
CA ARG A 154 4.82 -6.22 -7.05
C ARG A 154 3.92 -6.56 -8.23
N ILE A 155 3.49 -7.82 -8.33
CA ILE A 155 2.59 -8.28 -9.38
C ILE A 155 1.26 -7.51 -9.32
N ALA A 156 0.67 -7.38 -8.13
CA ALA A 156 -0.59 -6.67 -7.96
C ALA A 156 -0.48 -5.17 -8.34
N LEU A 157 0.57 -4.47 -7.89
CA LEU A 157 0.80 -3.07 -8.24
C LEU A 157 1.12 -2.88 -9.73
N GLN A 158 1.81 -3.83 -10.37
CA GLN A 158 2.00 -3.81 -11.82
C GLN A 158 0.64 -3.90 -12.55
N LYS A 159 -0.24 -4.81 -12.13
CA LYS A 159 -1.58 -4.92 -12.69
C LYS A 159 -2.42 -3.67 -12.45
N VAL A 160 -2.31 -3.05 -11.28
CA VAL A 160 -2.95 -1.76 -11.00
C VAL A 160 -2.54 -0.70 -12.04
N THR A 161 -1.27 -0.63 -12.45
CA THR A 161 -0.85 0.33 -13.49
C THR A 161 -1.46 0.08 -14.85
N GLU A 162 -1.81 -1.18 -15.18
CA GLU A 162 -2.53 -1.51 -16.41
C GLU A 162 -4.00 -1.03 -16.38
N TYR A 163 -4.56 -0.85 -15.18
CA TYR A 163 -5.96 -0.45 -14.98
C TYR A 163 -6.13 1.04 -14.64
N LEU A 164 -5.04 1.71 -14.23
CA LEU A 164 -5.05 3.14 -13.96
C LEU A 164 -5.16 3.92 -15.28
N PRO A 165 -6.03 4.95 -15.36
CA PRO A 165 -6.18 5.73 -16.58
C PRO A 165 -4.90 6.47 -16.94
N SER A 166 -4.30 6.18 -18.10
CA SER A 166 -3.01 6.77 -18.53
C SER A 166 -3.03 8.30 -18.65
N SER A 167 -4.21 8.90 -18.84
CA SER A 167 -4.38 10.34 -19.08
C SER A 167 -4.00 11.23 -17.90
N LEU A 168 -3.99 10.73 -16.66
CA LEU A 168 -3.69 11.55 -15.47
C LEU A 168 -2.19 11.66 -15.17
N CYS A 169 -1.32 10.93 -15.89
CA CYS A 169 0.12 10.98 -15.69
C CYS A 169 0.81 12.08 -16.53
N GLU A 170 0.17 12.54 -17.62
CA GLU A 170 0.74 13.54 -18.55
C GLU A 170 0.13 14.93 -18.40
N THR A 171 -1.12 15.06 -17.95
CA THR A 171 -1.74 16.37 -17.71
C THR A 171 -1.57 16.79 -16.25
N ALA A 172 -0.35 17.11 -15.85
CA ALA A 172 -0.19 18.09 -14.81
C ALA A 172 -0.68 19.44 -15.36
N LEU A 173 -1.47 20.18 -14.57
CA LEU A 173 -1.74 21.62 -14.72
C LEU A 173 -2.80 21.97 -15.79
N GLY A 174 -4.08 22.04 -15.41
CA GLY A 174 -5.08 22.60 -16.31
C GLY A 174 -6.48 22.63 -15.72
N ASN A 175 -7.21 21.52 -15.83
CA ASN A 175 -8.63 21.48 -15.45
C ASN A 175 -8.88 20.28 -14.54
N GLY A 176 -9.41 20.54 -13.34
CA GLY A 176 -9.76 19.54 -12.33
C GLY A 176 -10.99 18.69 -12.68
N ASP A 177 -11.09 18.23 -13.93
CA ASP A 177 -12.25 17.49 -14.45
C ASP A 177 -12.02 15.96 -14.46
N GLY A 178 -10.94 15.47 -13.85
CA GLY A 178 -10.81 14.05 -13.54
C GLY A 178 -11.76 13.66 -12.40
N PRO A 179 -12.46 12.52 -12.45
CA PRO A 179 -13.30 12.10 -11.34
C PRO A 179 -12.43 11.96 -10.09
N ALA A 180 -12.83 12.58 -8.97
CA ALA A 180 -12.07 12.60 -7.72
C ALA A 180 -11.65 11.20 -7.23
N SER A 181 -12.40 10.16 -7.59
CA SER A 181 -12.07 8.75 -7.35
C SER A 181 -10.74 8.31 -7.97
N SER A 182 -10.37 8.85 -9.14
CA SER A 182 -9.14 8.46 -9.82
C SER A 182 -7.89 9.04 -9.12
N HIS A 183 -7.96 10.27 -8.62
CA HIS A 183 -6.85 10.85 -7.84
C HIS A 183 -6.59 10.12 -6.52
N ALA A 184 -7.65 9.67 -5.84
CA ALA A 184 -7.53 8.85 -4.63
C ALA A 184 -6.86 7.49 -4.90
N ASP A 185 -7.21 6.84 -6.03
CA ASP A 185 -6.57 5.60 -6.46
C ASP A 185 -5.08 5.81 -6.81
N TYR A 186 -4.75 6.90 -7.51
CA TYR A 186 -3.36 7.28 -7.81
C TYR A 186 -2.53 7.53 -6.55
N ALA A 187 -3.08 8.27 -5.59
CA ALA A 187 -2.39 8.51 -4.34
C ALA A 187 -2.16 7.22 -3.56
N SER A 188 -3.19 6.38 -3.44
CA SER A 188 -3.08 5.06 -2.81
C SER A 188 -2.00 4.21 -3.49
N TYR A 189 -1.96 4.22 -4.82
CA TYR A 189 -0.92 3.55 -5.59
C TYR A 189 0.47 4.06 -5.22
N TYR A 190 0.71 5.38 -5.25
CA TYR A 190 2.03 5.92 -4.93
C TYR A 190 2.44 5.66 -3.48
N VAL A 191 1.52 5.77 -2.51
CA VAL A 191 1.78 5.43 -1.11
C VAL A 191 2.26 3.99 -0.95
N LEU A 192 1.59 3.04 -1.62
CA LEU A 192 1.99 1.63 -1.59
C LEU A 192 3.32 1.39 -2.34
N ARG A 193 3.60 2.14 -3.41
CA ARG A 193 4.89 2.10 -4.10
C ARG A 193 6.04 2.65 -3.26
N ILE A 194 5.82 3.67 -2.43
CA ILE A 194 6.82 4.13 -1.45
C ILE A 194 7.15 2.99 -0.50
N ALA A 195 6.12 2.36 0.09
CA ALA A 195 6.28 1.28 1.05
C ALA A 195 7.02 0.06 0.45
N LEU A 196 6.61 -0.36 -0.76
CA LEU A 196 7.26 -1.47 -1.46
C LEU A 196 8.72 -1.14 -1.79
N SER A 197 8.99 0.05 -2.32
CA SER A 197 10.35 0.45 -2.71
C SER A 197 11.29 0.51 -1.51
N TRP A 198 10.81 0.99 -0.36
CA TRP A 198 11.57 0.95 0.88
C TRP A 198 11.87 -0.49 1.33
N LYS A 199 10.87 -1.39 1.27
CA LYS A 199 11.04 -2.81 1.63
C LYS A 199 11.97 -3.56 0.67
N ASP A 200 12.10 -3.11 -0.57
CA ASP A 200 13.05 -3.60 -1.58
C ASP A 200 14.46 -2.97 -1.44
N ASP A 201 14.74 -2.20 -0.38
CA ASP A 201 15.98 -1.43 -0.20
C ASP A 201 16.27 -0.43 -1.34
N ARG A 202 15.23 0.03 -2.05
CA ARG A 202 15.27 1.03 -3.13
C ARG A 202 14.76 2.39 -2.67
N LEU A 203 15.51 3.02 -1.77
CA LEU A 203 15.16 4.32 -1.20
C LEU A 203 15.12 5.46 -2.24
N ASP A 204 15.97 5.38 -3.27
CA ASP A 204 15.95 6.26 -4.43
C ASP A 204 14.57 6.28 -5.10
N LEU A 205 13.98 5.10 -5.26
CA LEU A 205 12.66 4.94 -5.85
C LEU A 205 11.57 5.36 -4.87
N ALA A 206 11.71 5.09 -3.57
CA ALA A 206 10.77 5.55 -2.55
C ALA A 206 10.67 7.09 -2.53
N GLU A 207 11.81 7.79 -2.65
CA GLU A 207 11.87 9.25 -2.74
C GLU A 207 11.13 9.77 -3.97
N HIS A 208 11.41 9.19 -5.15
CA HIS A 208 10.73 9.54 -6.39
C HIS A 208 9.21 9.34 -6.29
N MET A 209 8.77 8.22 -5.71
CA MET A 209 7.35 7.92 -5.51
C MET A 209 6.69 8.86 -4.50
N TYR A 210 7.42 9.34 -3.49
CA TYR A 210 6.92 10.38 -2.59
C TYR A 210 6.65 11.70 -3.33
N SER A 211 7.57 12.14 -4.19
CA SER A 211 7.35 13.35 -5.02
C SER A 211 6.14 13.24 -5.93
N LYS A 212 5.79 12.03 -6.38
CA LYS A 212 4.56 11.76 -7.14
C LYS A 212 3.32 11.75 -6.24
N ALA A 213 3.40 11.12 -5.07
CA ALA A 213 2.30 11.10 -4.10
C ALA A 213 1.89 12.51 -3.68
N THR A 214 2.84 13.43 -3.49
CA THR A 214 2.57 14.82 -3.08
C THR A 214 1.72 15.60 -4.08
N GLN A 215 1.72 15.20 -5.36
CA GLN A 215 0.88 15.81 -6.39
C GLN A 215 -0.60 15.44 -6.23
N HIS A 216 -0.90 14.40 -5.45
CA HIS A 216 -2.24 13.88 -5.21
C HIS A 216 -2.69 14.01 -3.76
N THR A 217 -1.83 14.49 -2.84
CA THR A 217 -2.14 14.69 -1.41
C THR A 217 -3.44 15.46 -1.14
N PRO A 218 -3.84 16.48 -1.92
CA PRO A 218 -5.12 17.17 -1.69
C PRO A 218 -6.36 16.28 -1.85
N TYR A 219 -6.24 15.13 -2.53
CA TYR A 219 -7.35 14.25 -2.88
C TYR A 219 -7.36 12.94 -2.08
N ILE A 220 -6.43 12.75 -1.16
CA ILE A 220 -6.35 11.51 -0.38
C ILE A 220 -7.38 11.52 0.73
N ASP A 221 -8.04 10.38 0.92
CA ASP A 221 -8.86 10.17 2.09
C ASP A 221 -8.02 10.02 3.36
N THR A 222 -8.67 10.15 4.52
CA THR A 222 -8.01 10.02 5.83
C THR A 222 -7.25 8.70 5.97
N GLY A 223 -7.81 7.59 5.47
CA GLY A 223 -7.19 6.27 5.56
C GLY A 223 -5.89 6.14 4.76
N THR A 224 -5.85 6.70 3.56
CA THR A 224 -4.64 6.74 2.72
C THR A 224 -3.61 7.68 3.33
N ARG A 225 -4.02 8.83 3.88
CA ARG A 225 -3.13 9.75 4.62
C ARG A 225 -2.47 9.09 5.81
N THR A 226 -3.24 8.43 6.67
CA THR A 226 -2.69 7.68 7.81
C THR A 226 -1.71 6.60 7.34
N THR A 227 -2.03 5.91 6.22
CA THR A 227 -1.11 4.92 5.63
C THR A 227 0.21 5.57 5.18
N LEU A 228 0.16 6.73 4.49
CA LEU A 228 1.35 7.48 4.09
C LEU A 228 2.19 7.84 5.30
N VAL A 229 1.59 8.44 6.34
CA VAL A 229 2.30 8.84 7.56
C VAL A 229 2.99 7.64 8.21
N HIS A 230 2.30 6.50 8.35
CA HIS A 230 2.90 5.29 8.90
C HIS A 230 4.08 4.79 8.06
N VAL A 231 3.98 4.80 6.73
CA VAL A 231 5.07 4.40 5.84
C VAL A 231 6.29 5.32 6.04
N LEU A 232 6.08 6.64 6.06
CA LEU A 232 7.14 7.62 6.29
C LEU A 232 7.80 7.43 7.68
N MET A 233 7.01 7.20 8.73
CA MET A 233 7.54 6.90 10.06
C MET A 233 8.31 5.59 10.09
N HIS A 234 7.87 4.55 9.38
CA HIS A 234 8.61 3.28 9.29
C HIS A 234 9.97 3.45 8.61
N ILE A 235 10.03 4.24 7.53
CA ILE A 235 11.29 4.58 6.87
C ILE A 235 12.19 5.35 7.83
N GLY A 236 11.68 6.41 8.48
CA GLY A 236 12.44 7.18 9.47
C GLY A 236 12.98 6.31 10.61
N ASN A 237 12.14 5.44 11.16
CA ASN A 237 12.53 4.50 12.20
C ASN A 237 13.66 3.56 11.74
N SER A 238 13.64 3.10 10.48
CA SER A 238 14.69 2.22 9.95
C SER A 238 16.09 2.88 9.96
N PHE A 239 16.15 4.21 9.84
CA PHE A 239 17.37 4.99 9.98
C PHE A 239 17.73 5.26 11.44
N SER A 240 16.75 5.62 12.27
CA SER A 240 16.96 5.86 13.70
C SER A 240 17.48 4.64 14.45
N PHE A 241 16.98 3.44 14.13
CA PHE A 241 17.48 2.19 14.69
C PHE A 241 18.95 1.92 14.32
N LYS A 242 19.41 2.43 13.17
CA LYS A 242 20.82 2.35 12.74
C LYS A 242 21.64 3.57 13.20
N SER A 243 21.10 4.37 14.13
CA SER A 243 21.68 5.62 14.64
C SER A 243 21.97 6.67 13.56
N ASN A 244 21.38 6.55 12.37
CA ASN A 244 21.52 7.54 11.31
C ASN A 244 20.41 8.60 11.42
N LEU A 245 20.49 9.42 12.47
CA LEU A 245 19.45 10.40 12.79
C LEU A 245 19.27 11.44 11.68
N ALA A 246 20.36 11.88 11.05
CA ALA A 246 20.32 12.85 9.96
C ALA A 246 19.50 12.35 8.75
N ALA A 247 19.62 11.07 8.41
CA ALA A 247 18.81 10.46 7.36
C ALA A 247 17.36 10.21 7.78
N ALA A 248 17.09 10.06 9.09
CA ALA A 248 15.74 9.86 9.61
C ALA A 248 14.89 11.13 9.63
N VAL A 249 15.52 12.28 9.93
CA VAL A 249 14.84 13.59 10.10
C VAL A 249 13.95 13.96 8.91
N PRO A 250 14.39 13.89 7.63
CA PRO A 250 13.53 14.23 6.50
C PRO A 250 12.24 13.40 6.43
N TRP A 251 12.29 12.12 6.79
CA TRP A 251 11.12 11.23 6.77
C TRP A 251 10.14 11.56 7.88
N PHE A 252 10.62 11.82 9.10
CA PHE A 252 9.75 12.25 10.20
C PHE A 252 9.17 13.64 9.97
N ARG A 253 9.92 14.56 9.35
CA ARG A 253 9.42 15.89 8.97
C ARG A 253 8.26 15.79 7.99
N ARG A 254 8.40 14.94 6.96
CA ARG A 254 7.31 14.66 6.01
C ARG A 254 6.11 14.01 6.71
N ALA A 255 6.36 13.02 7.57
CA ALA A 255 5.29 12.38 8.35
C ALA A 255 4.52 13.39 9.22
N ALA A 256 5.22 14.30 9.90
CA ALA A 256 4.61 15.36 10.70
C ALA A 256 3.80 16.34 9.83
N ALA A 257 4.31 16.75 8.67
CA ALA A 257 3.60 17.61 7.74
C ALA A 257 2.35 16.94 7.15
N ASP A 258 2.48 15.73 6.62
CA ASP A 258 1.40 14.97 5.98
C ASP A 258 0.36 14.44 6.98
N SER A 259 0.69 14.42 8.28
CA SER A 259 -0.28 14.12 9.35
C SER A 259 -1.16 15.31 9.74
N SER A 260 -0.94 16.50 9.17
CA SER A 260 -1.80 17.63 9.43
C SER A 260 -3.15 17.45 8.75
N VAL A 261 -4.23 17.84 9.44
CA VAL A 261 -5.59 17.86 8.88
C VAL A 261 -6.19 19.23 9.01
N THR A 262 -7.02 19.59 8.05
CA THR A 262 -7.80 20.83 8.08
C THR A 262 -8.87 20.76 9.16
N LEU A 263 -9.32 21.93 9.63
CA LEU A 263 -10.41 22.02 10.61
C LEU A 263 -11.71 21.37 10.09
N GLN A 264 -11.95 21.45 8.77
CA GLN A 264 -13.08 20.78 8.13
C GLN A 264 -12.97 19.25 8.22
N GLU A 265 -11.80 18.68 7.95
CA GLU A 265 -11.58 17.23 8.09
C GLU A 265 -11.68 16.77 9.54
N ARG A 266 -11.16 17.55 10.50
CA ARG A 266 -11.28 17.24 11.93
C ARG A 266 -12.75 17.15 12.37
N ASN A 267 -13.61 18.05 11.89
CA ASN A 267 -15.02 18.09 12.27
C ASN A 267 -15.86 16.96 11.67
N THR A 268 -15.39 16.29 10.61
CA THR A 268 -16.10 15.17 9.98
C THR A 268 -15.65 13.80 10.49
N MET A 269 -14.54 13.73 11.23
CA MET A 269 -14.06 12.49 11.83
C MET A 269 -14.96 12.06 12.99
N ASN A 270 -15.23 10.76 13.06
CA ASN A 270 -15.79 10.19 14.29
C ASN A 270 -14.71 10.17 15.40
N THR A 271 -15.14 9.89 16.63
CA THR A 271 -14.25 9.91 17.81
C THR A 271 -13.07 8.95 17.67
N GLU A 272 -13.28 7.74 17.14
CA GLU A 272 -12.21 6.74 16.98
C GLU A 272 -11.14 7.20 15.97
N HIS A 273 -11.57 7.74 14.83
CA HIS A 273 -10.67 8.28 13.81
C HIS A 273 -9.91 9.51 14.31
N LEU A 274 -10.57 10.36 15.10
CA LEU A 274 -9.92 11.52 15.70
C LEU A 274 -8.80 11.11 16.69
N ILE A 275 -9.08 10.15 17.58
CA ILE A 275 -8.08 9.63 18.52
C ILE A 275 -6.89 9.02 17.77
N LEU A 276 -7.15 8.17 16.77
CA LEU A 276 -6.09 7.56 15.97
C LEU A 276 -5.26 8.61 15.24
N HIS A 277 -5.92 9.63 14.69
CA HIS A 277 -5.25 10.74 14.02
C HIS A 277 -4.33 11.51 14.98
N GLU A 278 -4.83 11.92 16.15
CA GLU A 278 -4.04 12.61 17.16
C GLU A 278 -2.83 11.78 17.60
N GLN A 279 -3.03 10.48 17.87
CA GLN A 279 -1.94 9.57 18.23
C GLN A 279 -0.88 9.48 17.12
N THR A 280 -1.32 9.35 15.86
CA THR A 280 -0.43 9.28 14.70
C THR A 280 0.41 10.55 14.57
N ARG A 281 -0.23 11.72 14.73
CA ARG A 281 0.41 13.02 14.64
C ARG A 281 1.41 13.27 15.77
N LEU A 282 1.01 13.00 17.01
CA LEU A 282 1.91 13.08 18.17
C LEU A 282 3.13 12.16 18.04
N THR A 283 2.92 10.94 17.53
CA THR A 283 4.01 9.99 17.29
C THR A 283 5.00 10.51 16.25
N ALA A 284 4.50 11.12 15.17
CA ALA A 284 5.35 11.72 14.13
C ALA A 284 6.16 12.90 14.68
N LEU A 285 5.52 13.83 15.42
CA LEU A 285 6.18 14.98 16.05
C LEU A 285 7.23 14.53 17.09
N SER A 286 6.88 13.60 17.98
CA SER A 286 7.78 13.05 18.99
C SER A 286 8.99 12.36 18.37
N SER A 287 8.79 11.61 17.28
CA SER A 287 9.88 10.95 16.56
C SER A 287 10.82 11.96 15.89
N LEU A 288 10.27 13.05 15.33
CA LEU A 288 11.05 14.15 14.77
C LEU A 288 11.88 14.84 15.86
N VAL A 289 11.24 15.26 16.96
CA VAL A 289 11.91 15.91 18.10
C VAL A 289 13.04 15.04 18.64
N ARG A 290 12.79 13.73 18.83
CA ARG A 290 13.81 12.79 19.31
C ARG A 290 15.04 12.75 18.40
N CYS A 291 14.85 12.75 17.08
CA CYS A 291 15.96 12.73 16.13
C CYS A 291 16.71 14.06 16.13
N LEU A 292 16.00 15.19 16.11
CA LEU A 292 16.58 16.52 16.14
C LEU A 292 17.36 16.80 17.43
N ALA A 293 16.80 16.45 18.59
CA ALA A 293 17.48 16.54 19.88
C ALA A 293 18.70 15.62 19.96
N GLY A 294 18.64 14.44 19.33
CA GLY A 294 19.76 13.52 19.25
C GLY A 294 20.94 14.00 18.40
N LEU A 295 20.70 14.87 17.40
CA LEU A 295 21.75 15.49 16.59
C LEU A 295 22.56 16.53 17.36
N LYS A 296 21.98 17.18 18.38
CA LYS A 296 22.61 18.17 19.27
C LYS A 296 23.31 19.34 18.54
N SER A 297 22.92 19.63 17.30
CA SER A 297 23.37 20.86 16.65
C SER A 297 22.45 22.00 17.08
N ARG A 298 22.96 23.23 17.06
CA ARG A 298 22.16 24.41 17.39
C ARG A 298 20.91 24.51 16.50
N GLU A 299 21.09 24.34 15.20
CA GLU A 299 20.00 24.37 14.21
C GLU A 299 18.97 23.26 14.47
N SER A 300 19.40 22.05 14.82
CA SER A 300 18.48 20.95 15.10
C SER A 300 17.71 21.15 16.40
N LEU A 301 18.32 21.74 17.42
CA LEU A 301 17.65 22.07 18.68
C LEU A 301 16.67 23.23 18.51
N GLU A 302 17.00 24.27 17.74
CA GLU A 302 16.08 25.35 17.39
C GLU A 302 14.87 24.82 16.61
N GLU A 303 15.07 23.89 15.67
CA GLU A 303 13.95 23.22 14.97
C GLU A 303 13.12 22.36 15.93
N ALA A 304 13.77 21.60 16.83
CA ALA A 304 13.07 20.74 17.78
C ALA A 304 12.18 21.56 18.72
N ASP A 305 12.68 22.70 19.20
CA ASP A 305 11.93 23.64 20.04
C ASP A 305 10.68 24.15 19.32
N HIS A 306 10.81 24.56 18.05
CA HIS A 306 9.66 24.98 17.24
C HIS A 306 8.61 23.87 17.08
N VAL A 307 9.05 22.62 16.90
CA VAL A 307 8.13 21.46 16.82
C VAL A 307 7.42 21.21 18.15
N VAL A 308 8.09 21.41 19.29
CA VAL A 308 7.47 21.34 20.62
C VAL A 308 6.44 22.44 20.80
N THR A 309 6.74 23.68 20.43
CA THR A 309 5.78 24.79 20.48
C THR A 309 4.53 24.48 19.66
N LEU A 310 4.69 23.96 18.44
CA LEU A 310 3.57 23.53 17.61
C LEU A 310 2.71 22.47 18.31
N ALA A 311 3.34 21.50 18.98
CA ALA A 311 2.61 20.45 19.71
C ALA A 311 1.90 21.00 20.95
N GLN A 312 2.48 21.97 21.65
CA GLN A 312 1.84 22.67 22.78
C GLN A 312 0.60 23.45 22.34
N GLU A 313 0.68 24.17 21.23
CA GLU A 313 -0.45 24.91 20.65
C GLU A 313 -1.59 23.98 20.22
N GLU A 314 -1.26 22.81 19.65
CA GLU A 314 -2.25 21.90 19.10
C GLU A 314 -2.90 20.97 20.14
N PHE A 315 -2.11 20.45 21.08
CA PHE A 315 -2.54 19.40 22.02
C PHE A 315 -2.55 19.83 23.50
N GLY A 316 -2.04 21.02 23.80
CA GLY A 316 -1.93 21.57 25.14
C GLY A 316 -0.58 21.30 25.80
N GLU A 317 -0.12 22.28 26.58
CA GLU A 317 1.20 22.29 27.23
C GLU A 317 1.40 21.15 28.25
N ARG A 318 0.33 20.71 28.91
CA ARG A 318 0.38 19.69 29.98
C ARG A 318 0.13 18.26 29.50
N ARG A 319 0.01 18.04 28.20
CA ARG A 319 -0.13 16.69 27.66
C ARG A 319 1.19 15.93 27.84
N VAL A 320 1.12 14.70 28.37
CA VAL A 320 2.31 13.92 28.76
C VAL A 320 3.30 13.80 27.61
N GLU A 321 2.83 13.45 26.42
CA GLU A 321 3.68 13.29 25.24
C GLU A 321 4.37 14.60 24.82
N VAL A 322 3.73 15.74 25.08
CA VAL A 322 4.28 17.08 24.79
C VAL A 322 5.36 17.45 25.81
N LEU A 323 5.10 17.21 27.09
CA LEU A 323 6.08 17.39 28.16
C LEU A 323 7.31 16.49 27.98
N GLU A 324 7.13 15.24 27.53
CA GLU A 324 8.24 14.34 27.19
C GLU A 324 9.12 14.93 26.08
N MET A 325 8.52 15.49 25.02
CA MET A 325 9.26 16.16 23.96
C MET A 325 10.04 17.37 24.48
N LEU A 326 9.42 18.20 25.33
CA LEU A 326 10.06 19.36 25.94
C LEU A 326 11.26 18.95 26.82
N VAL A 327 11.10 17.94 27.67
CA VAL A 327 12.18 17.39 28.50
C VAL A 327 13.34 16.89 27.62
N LEU A 328 13.05 16.21 26.50
CA LEU A 328 14.08 15.75 25.57
C LEU A 328 14.90 16.91 24.99
N VAL A 329 14.24 17.97 24.52
CA VAL A 329 14.92 19.15 23.95
C VAL A 329 15.74 19.87 25.02
N GLN A 330 15.14 20.15 26.19
CA GLN A 330 15.84 20.82 27.28
C GLN A 330 17.03 20.01 27.79
N THR A 331 16.92 18.68 27.85
CA THR A 331 18.05 17.82 28.24
C THR A 331 19.17 17.87 27.22
N ALA A 332 18.85 17.87 25.93
CA ALA A 332 19.84 17.98 24.87
C ALA A 332 20.53 19.36 24.86
N ASP A 333 19.83 20.41 25.28
CA ASP A 333 20.33 21.79 25.43
C ASP A 333 20.94 22.07 26.82
N GLY A 334 20.96 21.09 27.73
CA GLY A 334 21.55 21.21 29.08
C GLY A 334 20.74 22.00 30.12
N LYS A 335 19.42 22.15 29.93
CA LYS A 335 18.51 23.01 30.71
C LYS A 335 17.34 22.28 31.40
N ALA A 336 17.37 20.96 31.56
CA ALA A 336 16.22 20.08 31.87
C ALA A 336 15.43 20.29 33.20
N GLY A 337 15.67 21.34 33.98
CA GLY A 337 15.12 21.47 35.34
C GLY A 337 13.60 21.62 35.41
N ASP A 338 13.04 22.53 34.61
CA ASP A 338 11.65 22.97 34.80
C ASP A 338 10.65 22.00 34.17
N ALA A 339 10.86 21.56 32.91
CA ALA A 339 9.94 20.64 32.24
C ALA A 339 9.90 19.24 32.89
N LEU A 340 11.03 18.79 33.46
CA LEU A 340 11.07 17.52 34.19
C LEU A 340 10.21 17.59 35.44
N THR A 341 10.24 18.71 36.15
CA THR A 341 9.42 18.96 37.33
C THR A 341 7.93 18.94 36.98
N GLU A 342 7.55 19.60 35.88
CA GLU A 342 6.17 19.59 35.38
C GLU A 342 5.69 18.20 34.95
N LEU A 343 6.54 17.44 34.23
CA LEU A 343 6.22 16.07 33.83
C LEU A 343 6.02 15.16 35.05
N LEU A 344 6.89 15.25 36.05
CA LEU A 344 6.75 14.50 37.30
C LEU A 344 5.46 14.86 38.05
N ALA A 345 5.07 16.14 38.06
CA ALA A 345 3.83 16.59 38.68
C ALA A 345 2.57 16.05 37.98
N VAL A 346 2.63 15.80 36.67
CA VAL A 346 1.51 15.16 35.93
C VAL A 346 1.47 13.65 36.17
N LEU A 347 2.62 12.99 36.28
CA LEU A 347 2.71 11.53 36.42
C LEU A 347 2.57 11.01 37.86
N LEU A 348 2.85 11.84 38.87
CA LEU A 348 2.78 11.51 40.30
C LEU A 348 1.69 12.37 40.98
N PRO A 349 0.40 12.00 40.84
CA PRO A 349 -0.73 12.75 41.41
C PRO A 349 -0.80 12.69 42.94
#